data_AF-A0A815NRF3-F1
#
_entry.id   AF-A0A815NRF3-F1
#
_cell.length_a   1.000
_cell.length_b   1.000
_cell.length_c   1.000
_cell.angle_alpha   90.00
_cell.angle_beta   90.00
_cell.angle_gamma   90.00
#
_symmetry.space_group_name_H-M   'P 1'
#
loop_
_entity.id
_entity.type
_entity.pdbx_description
1 polymer ?
#
loop_
_entity_poly.entity_id
_entity_poly.type
_entity_poly.pdbx_seq_one_letter_code
_entity_poly.pdbx_strand_id
1 'polypeptide(L)'
;MEIERLSQNMNQLSTNMTNPDKESLLKEIKIDIDKIPNYLTKKNESFKQLLHQALSTTTPLDDTDNKEELRKISILIYKTMLIQSYQLLWAAYLKSGTGQLIIQSKKQLTYSTNVSIWPKEIITMLQPSKNMKKTNEKEICLKFVNDELNQLDRQLKQYQMELNVKTNNFQGYTLIIEQMIETYIEQNLHGVRVKIEHKIELIHYDYHIQALKLEYSGQNPSASQKQLMKELCQSRYEQETTEQEVHFLEQQIIYYNSPSQSFECSPISQDPLINSIQDANIRQELLQQFKTIAEQSRANIFSLYMKTAKEQQEEYKKKHETNLTKMWNAYRLPASNNEKISPKMLDLMHQCCMKISERIKCIYKLKVESIDSSSKAYNLK
;
A
#
# COMPACT_ATOMS: atom_id res chain seq x y z
N MET A 1 16.07 -16.61 -13.81
CA MET A 1 15.27 -16.17 -14.98
C MET A 1 13.76 -16.42 -14.83
N GLU A 2 13.23 -17.65 -14.69
CA GLU A 2 11.75 -17.80 -14.62
C GLU A 2 11.11 -17.70 -13.22
N ILE A 3 11.88 -17.93 -12.15
CA ILE A 3 11.46 -17.62 -10.76
C ILE A 3 11.43 -16.10 -10.52
N GLU A 4 12.31 -15.35 -11.20
CA GLU A 4 12.24 -13.90 -11.27
C GLU A 4 10.97 -13.45 -12.00
N ARG A 5 10.50 -14.21 -13.00
CA ARG A 5 9.26 -13.95 -13.75
C ARG A 5 8.00 -14.11 -12.90
N LEU A 6 7.94 -15.14 -12.04
CA LEU A 6 6.87 -15.27 -11.04
C LEU A 6 6.92 -14.15 -10.01
N SER A 7 8.11 -13.79 -9.54
CA SER A 7 8.28 -12.65 -8.64
C SER A 7 8.13 -11.29 -9.35
N GLN A 8 8.16 -11.23 -10.68
CA GLN A 8 7.81 -10.06 -11.49
C GLN A 8 6.29 -9.96 -11.64
N ASN A 9 5.59 -11.07 -11.89
CA ASN A 9 4.12 -11.11 -11.90
C ASN A 9 3.53 -10.75 -10.53
N MET A 10 4.14 -11.21 -9.43
CA MET A 10 3.77 -10.85 -8.04
C MET A 10 4.06 -9.37 -7.69
N ASN A 11 4.92 -8.70 -8.45
CA ASN A 11 5.22 -7.27 -8.30
C ASN A 11 4.35 -6.41 -9.23
N GLN A 12 3.99 -6.91 -10.42
CA GLN A 12 3.13 -6.20 -11.38
C GLN A 12 1.74 -5.91 -10.83
N LEU A 13 1.19 -6.80 -10.00
CA LEU A 13 -0.09 -6.56 -9.31
C LEU A 13 0.01 -5.57 -8.14
N SER A 14 1.21 -5.31 -7.62
CA SER A 14 1.48 -4.22 -6.67
C SER A 14 1.67 -2.87 -7.38
N THR A 15 2.06 -2.87 -8.66
CA THR A 15 2.31 -1.65 -9.45
C THR A 15 1.11 -1.21 -10.30
N ASN A 16 0.07 -2.02 -10.47
CA ASN A 16 -1.12 -1.61 -11.23
C ASN A 16 -2.03 -0.58 -10.49
N MET A 17 -1.58 -0.03 -9.36
CA MET A 17 -2.23 1.09 -8.66
C MET A 17 -1.61 2.46 -8.94
N THR A 18 -0.55 2.54 -9.75
CA THR A 18 -0.08 3.81 -10.32
C THR A 18 0.76 3.50 -11.55
N ASN A 19 0.46 4.21 -12.64
CA ASN A 19 1.23 4.25 -13.88
C ASN A 19 2.74 4.07 -13.63
N PRO A 20 3.44 3.13 -14.28
CA PRO A 20 4.87 2.96 -14.12
C PRO A 20 5.58 4.01 -14.96
N ASP A 21 5.41 5.29 -14.62
CA ASP A 21 6.45 6.24 -14.98
C ASP A 21 7.63 5.97 -14.08
N LYS A 22 8.75 5.62 -14.72
CA LYS A 22 10.04 5.25 -14.14
C LYS A 22 10.73 6.43 -13.44
N GLU A 23 9.97 7.39 -12.93
CA GLU A 23 10.42 8.48 -12.09
C GLU A 23 10.48 8.02 -10.63
N SER A 24 11.47 7.16 -10.36
CA SER A 24 12.17 6.92 -9.08
C SER A 24 11.44 7.41 -7.82
N LEU A 25 11.02 6.49 -6.93
CA LEU A 25 10.56 6.77 -5.55
C LEU A 25 11.31 7.94 -4.87
N LEU A 26 12.62 8.07 -5.10
CA LEU A 26 13.43 9.19 -4.59
C LEU A 26 12.91 10.57 -5.04
N LYS A 27 12.51 10.71 -6.30
CA LYS A 27 11.89 11.92 -6.85
C LYS A 27 10.56 12.19 -6.16
N GLU A 28 9.72 11.16 -5.99
CA GLU A 28 8.45 11.28 -5.27
C GLU A 28 8.68 11.76 -3.83
N ILE A 29 9.55 11.08 -3.07
CA ILE A 29 9.88 11.45 -1.67
C ILE A 29 10.38 12.89 -1.60
N LYS A 30 11.30 13.27 -2.50
CA LYS A 30 11.86 14.63 -2.51
C LYS A 30 10.79 15.67 -2.83
N ILE A 31 9.95 15.41 -3.84
CA ILE A 31 8.81 16.28 -4.19
C ILE A 31 7.84 16.41 -3.02
N ASP A 32 7.51 15.31 -2.35
CA ASP A 32 6.56 15.27 -1.23
C ASP A 32 7.07 16.06 -0.02
N ILE A 33 8.38 15.99 0.27
CA ILE A 33 9.03 16.76 1.35
C ILE A 33 9.12 18.25 1.00
N ASP A 34 9.47 18.59 -0.24
CA ASP A 34 9.68 19.98 -0.64
C ASP A 34 8.36 20.74 -0.85
N LYS A 35 7.30 20.04 -1.25
CA LYS A 35 5.99 20.61 -1.55
C LYS A 35 5.22 20.97 -0.27
N ILE A 36 4.66 22.18 -0.25
CA ILE A 36 3.66 22.55 0.76
C ILE A 36 2.30 21.98 0.31
N PRO A 37 1.65 21.12 1.12
CA PRO A 37 0.37 20.56 0.74
C PRO A 37 -0.73 21.63 0.76
N ASN A 38 -1.75 21.46 -0.09
CA ASN A 38 -2.82 22.44 -0.28
C ASN A 38 -3.53 22.80 1.04
N TYR A 39 -3.67 21.85 1.96
CA TYR A 39 -4.33 22.06 3.25
C TYR A 39 -3.51 22.94 4.22
N LEU A 40 -2.21 23.16 3.99
CA LEU A 40 -1.39 24.11 4.77
C LEU A 40 -1.20 25.46 4.05
N THR A 41 -1.87 25.67 2.91
CA THR A 41 -1.77 26.93 2.17
C THR A 41 -2.64 28.01 2.79
N LYS A 42 -2.25 29.29 2.57
CA LYS A 42 -3.03 30.46 3.02
C LYS A 42 -4.44 30.52 2.44
N LYS A 43 -4.76 29.72 1.42
CA LYS A 43 -6.08 29.71 0.76
C LYS A 43 -7.04 28.69 1.38
N ASN A 44 -6.55 27.80 2.25
CA ASN A 44 -7.38 26.77 2.84
C ASN A 44 -8.17 27.32 4.05
N GLU A 45 -9.50 27.30 3.98
CA GLU A 45 -10.36 27.88 5.03
C GLU A 45 -10.33 27.09 6.34
N SER A 46 -10.26 25.76 6.31
CA SER A 46 -10.22 24.96 7.55
C SER A 46 -8.90 25.18 8.31
N PHE A 47 -7.80 25.33 7.59
CA PHE A 47 -6.52 25.68 8.19
C PHE A 47 -6.50 27.10 8.75
N LYS A 48 -7.08 28.09 8.04
CA LYS A 48 -7.25 29.44 8.59
C LYS A 48 -8.04 29.40 9.90
N GLN A 49 -9.14 28.65 9.94
CA GLN A 49 -9.96 28.50 11.16
C GLN A 49 -9.15 27.87 12.30
N LEU A 50 -8.34 26.84 12.02
CA LEU A 50 -7.43 26.25 13.01
C LEU A 50 -6.45 27.30 13.56
N LEU A 51 -5.81 28.09 12.69
CA LEU A 51 -4.87 29.13 13.10
C LEU A 51 -5.55 30.22 13.95
N HIS A 52 -6.77 30.63 13.59
CA HIS A 52 -7.58 31.54 14.39
C HIS A 52 -7.91 30.97 15.77
N GLN A 53 -8.30 29.70 15.84
CA GLN A 53 -8.57 29.02 17.11
C GLN A 53 -7.29 28.95 17.96
N ALA A 54 -6.16 28.57 17.37
CA ALA A 54 -4.88 28.54 18.06
C ALA A 54 -4.51 29.90 18.65
N LEU A 55 -4.66 30.99 17.89
CA LEU A 55 -4.37 32.34 18.38
C LEU A 55 -5.36 32.82 19.45
N SER A 56 -6.62 32.39 19.38
CA SER A 56 -7.60 32.72 20.42
C SER A 56 -7.29 32.09 21.78
N THR A 57 -6.43 31.07 21.82
CA THR A 57 -5.91 30.50 23.08
C THR A 57 -4.80 31.34 23.72
N THR A 58 -4.33 32.39 23.03
CA THR A 58 -3.26 33.30 23.47
C THR A 58 -3.79 34.71 23.71
N THR A 59 -3.16 35.47 24.61
CA THR A 59 -3.46 36.90 24.83
C THR A 59 -3.40 37.69 23.52
N PRO A 60 -4.22 38.75 23.34
CA PRO A 60 -4.44 39.38 22.04
C PRO A 60 -3.17 40.08 21.54
N LEU A 61 -2.46 39.42 20.64
CA LEU A 61 -1.32 39.93 19.88
C LEU A 61 -1.74 40.13 18.42
N ASP A 62 -1.07 41.06 17.74
CA ASP A 62 -1.38 41.52 16.38
C ASP A 62 -1.58 40.36 15.37
N ASP A 63 -2.68 40.37 14.62
CA ASP A 63 -3.36 39.15 14.14
C ASP A 63 -2.80 38.60 12.81
N THR A 64 -1.96 39.37 12.10
CA THR A 64 -1.50 38.98 10.74
C THR A 64 -0.13 38.30 10.74
N ASP A 65 0.85 38.84 11.46
CA ASP A 65 2.22 38.29 11.49
C ASP A 65 2.25 36.95 12.26
N ASN A 66 1.47 36.88 13.35
CA ASN A 66 1.36 35.67 14.16
C ASN A 66 0.75 34.47 13.40
N LYS A 67 -0.23 34.71 12.51
CA LYS A 67 -0.78 33.64 11.65
C LYS A 67 0.25 33.11 10.67
N GLU A 68 1.09 33.97 10.10
CA GLU A 68 2.11 33.51 9.17
C GLU A 68 3.21 32.72 9.90
N GLU A 69 3.59 33.12 11.11
CA GLU A 69 4.54 32.35 11.92
C GLU A 69 3.97 30.99 12.36
N LEU A 70 2.72 30.92 12.82
CA LEU A 70 2.07 29.63 13.10
C LEU A 70 1.93 28.75 11.87
N ARG A 71 1.67 29.34 10.70
CA ARG A 71 1.67 28.61 9.43
C ARG A 71 3.06 28.05 9.11
N LYS A 72 4.13 28.83 9.29
CA LYS A 72 5.51 28.34 9.09
C LYS A 72 5.84 27.20 10.08
N ILE A 73 5.45 27.33 11.35
CA ILE A 73 5.57 26.27 12.37
C ILE A 73 4.82 25.01 11.91
N SER A 74 3.59 25.14 11.44
CA SER A 74 2.77 24.02 10.95
C SER A 74 3.42 23.31 9.77
N ILE A 75 4.02 24.05 8.83
CA ILE A 75 4.75 23.47 7.70
C ILE A 75 5.97 22.68 8.19
N LEU A 76 6.69 23.17 9.19
CA LEU A 76 7.84 22.46 9.76
C LEU A 76 7.43 21.18 10.51
N ILE A 77 6.33 21.21 11.27
CA ILE A 77 5.76 20.01 11.91
C ILE A 77 5.39 18.97 10.85
N TYR A 78 4.67 19.38 9.80
CA TYR A 78 4.31 18.50 8.67
C TYR A 78 5.54 17.85 8.04
N LYS A 79 6.57 18.64 7.70
CA LYS A 79 7.80 18.11 7.09
C LYS A 79 8.52 17.14 8.02
N THR A 80 8.56 17.44 9.32
CA THR A 80 9.16 16.58 10.34
C THR A 80 8.44 15.22 10.39
N MET A 81 7.11 15.21 10.51
CA MET A 81 6.31 13.98 10.57
C MET A 81 6.41 13.15 9.27
N LEU A 82 6.42 13.82 8.12
CA LEU A 82 6.57 13.15 6.83
C LEU A 82 7.97 12.50 6.69
N ILE A 83 9.04 13.21 7.04
CA ILE A 83 10.40 12.67 7.00
C ILE A 83 10.55 11.48 7.94
N GLN A 84 9.99 11.55 9.16
CA GLN A 84 9.99 10.42 10.10
C GLN A 84 9.30 9.19 9.50
N SER A 85 8.18 9.38 8.78
CA SER A 85 7.49 8.29 8.09
C SER A 85 8.38 7.66 7.01
N TYR A 86 9.09 8.45 6.20
CA TYR A 86 10.04 7.91 5.22
C TYR A 86 11.26 7.25 5.86
N GLN A 87 11.76 7.75 6.99
CA GLN A 87 12.84 7.09 7.73
C GLN A 87 12.44 5.69 8.17
N LEU A 88 11.18 5.46 8.59
CA LEU A 88 10.67 4.13 8.90
C LEU A 88 10.72 3.19 7.68
N LEU A 89 10.34 3.70 6.50
CA LEU A 89 10.41 2.94 5.25
C LEU A 89 11.84 2.56 4.89
N TRP A 90 12.76 3.53 4.92
CA TRP A 90 14.18 3.29 4.62
C TRP A 90 14.84 2.39 5.66
N ALA A 91 14.46 2.48 6.92
CA ALA A 91 14.91 1.56 7.95
C ALA A 91 14.42 0.12 7.69
N ALA A 92 13.21 -0.06 7.15
CA ALA A 92 12.73 -1.37 6.74
C ALA A 92 13.55 -1.95 5.57
N TYR A 93 13.88 -1.13 4.56
CA TYR A 93 14.80 -1.54 3.48
C TYR A 93 16.17 -1.95 4.03
N LEU A 94 16.74 -1.17 4.95
CA LEU A 94 18.04 -1.45 5.57
C LEU A 94 18.01 -2.76 6.36
N LYS A 95 17.00 -2.94 7.21
CA LYS A 95 16.82 -4.16 8.02
C LYS A 95 16.64 -5.39 7.13
N SER A 96 15.90 -5.28 6.02
CA SER A 96 15.77 -6.36 5.03
C SER A 96 17.14 -6.72 4.43
N GLY A 97 17.85 -5.71 3.93
CA GLY A 97 19.15 -5.88 3.28
C GLY A 97 20.26 -6.40 4.19
N THR A 98 20.21 -6.08 5.47
CA THR A 98 21.19 -6.52 6.49
C THR A 98 20.78 -7.82 7.20
N GLY A 99 19.59 -8.35 6.91
CA GLY A 99 19.05 -9.54 7.56
C GLY A 99 18.61 -9.32 9.01
N GLN A 100 18.39 -8.06 9.39
CA GLN A 100 17.88 -7.65 10.69
C GLN A 100 16.36 -7.41 10.68
N LEU A 101 15.67 -7.74 9.59
CA LEU A 101 14.20 -7.67 9.48
C LEU A 101 13.49 -8.80 10.25
N ILE A 102 14.17 -9.41 11.21
CA ILE A 102 13.59 -10.36 12.14
C ILE A 102 12.92 -9.55 13.25
N ILE A 103 11.62 -9.28 13.10
CA ILE A 103 10.83 -8.60 14.12
C ILE A 103 10.29 -9.62 15.14
N GLN A 104 10.41 -9.19 16.40
CA GLN A 104 9.76 -9.56 17.66
C GLN A 104 8.27 -10.01 17.57
N SER A 105 7.95 -10.93 16.67
CA SER A 105 6.67 -11.62 16.70
C SER A 105 6.81 -12.78 17.69
N LYS A 106 6.04 -12.75 18.78
CA LYS A 106 5.94 -13.82 19.79
C LYS A 106 5.47 -15.18 19.22
N LYS A 107 5.29 -15.30 17.90
CA LYS A 107 5.04 -16.54 17.17
C LYS A 107 6.30 -16.90 16.40
N GLN A 108 6.98 -17.94 16.87
CA GLN A 108 8.20 -18.52 16.28
C GLN A 108 8.09 -18.64 14.76
N LEU A 109 8.81 -17.77 14.03
CA LEU A 109 9.18 -18.05 12.64
C LEU A 109 10.32 -19.08 12.69
N THR A 110 10.16 -20.24 12.02
CA THR A 110 11.07 -21.39 12.20
C THR A 110 12.34 -21.35 11.34
N TYR A 111 12.66 -20.21 10.70
CA TYR A 111 13.90 -20.07 9.93
C TYR A 111 15.03 -19.49 10.79
N SER A 112 16.15 -20.21 10.85
CA SER A 112 17.20 -20.03 11.85
C SER A 112 18.18 -18.88 11.59
N THR A 113 18.08 -18.16 10.47
CA THR A 113 19.18 -17.30 9.98
C THR A 113 18.75 -15.88 9.64
N ASN A 114 19.57 -14.92 10.08
CA ASN A 114 19.64 -13.55 9.58
C ASN A 114 20.07 -13.57 8.11
N VAL A 115 19.13 -13.63 7.18
CA VAL A 115 19.44 -13.65 5.75
C VAL A 115 19.38 -12.24 5.19
N SER A 116 20.49 -11.80 4.56
CA SER A 116 20.56 -10.53 3.83
C SER A 116 19.77 -10.61 2.52
N ILE A 117 18.66 -9.89 2.44
CA ILE A 117 17.74 -9.88 1.29
C ILE A 117 17.42 -8.44 0.93
N TRP A 118 18.02 -7.94 -0.17
CA TRP A 118 17.74 -6.59 -0.66
C TRP A 118 16.41 -6.56 -1.43
N PRO A 119 15.49 -5.65 -1.08
CA PRO A 119 14.23 -5.52 -1.81
C PRO A 119 14.46 -5.13 -3.27
N LYS A 120 13.66 -5.70 -4.17
CA LYS A 120 13.80 -5.50 -5.62
C LYS A 120 13.71 -4.04 -6.03
N GLU A 121 12.91 -3.26 -5.33
CA GLU A 121 12.76 -1.83 -5.55
C GLU A 121 14.12 -1.11 -5.40
N ILE A 122 14.90 -1.43 -4.36
CA ILE A 122 16.26 -0.91 -4.15
C ILE A 122 17.19 -1.36 -5.28
N ILE A 123 17.18 -2.65 -5.61
CA ILE A 123 18.02 -3.18 -6.70
C ILE A 123 17.70 -2.46 -8.01
N THR A 124 16.41 -2.24 -8.31
CA THR A 124 15.93 -1.60 -9.54
C THR A 124 16.35 -0.12 -9.60
N MET A 125 16.34 0.61 -8.48
CA MET A 125 16.83 2.00 -8.42
C MET A 125 18.32 2.11 -8.80
N LEU A 126 19.08 1.05 -8.57
CA LEU A 126 20.53 0.99 -8.82
C LEU A 126 20.89 0.41 -10.20
N GLN A 127 19.92 -0.18 -10.93
CA GLN A 127 20.12 -0.79 -12.25
C GLN A 127 20.55 0.12 -13.42
N PRO A 128 20.60 1.46 -13.35
CA PRO A 128 21.24 2.26 -14.40
C PRO A 128 22.76 1.98 -14.56
N SER A 129 23.39 1.27 -13.63
CA SER A 129 24.84 1.01 -13.63
C SER A 129 25.19 -0.39 -14.18
N LYS A 130 25.27 -0.51 -15.52
CA LYS A 130 25.46 -1.77 -16.29
C LYS A 130 26.73 -2.62 -15.99
N ASN A 131 27.56 -2.30 -15.00
CA ASN A 131 28.86 -2.97 -14.77
C ASN A 131 29.08 -3.53 -13.34
N MET A 132 28.03 -3.83 -12.58
CA MET A 132 28.20 -4.34 -11.22
C MET A 132 28.34 -5.87 -11.15
N LYS A 133 29.48 -6.35 -10.64
CA LYS A 133 29.64 -7.74 -10.18
C LYS A 133 28.76 -7.98 -8.94
N LYS A 134 28.16 -9.16 -8.79
CA LYS A 134 27.26 -9.54 -7.67
C LYS A 134 27.81 -9.24 -6.27
N THR A 135 29.14 -9.32 -6.07
CA THR A 135 29.78 -9.04 -4.79
C THR A 135 29.72 -7.55 -4.43
N ASN A 136 29.74 -6.66 -5.43
CA ASN A 136 29.68 -5.21 -5.22
C ASN A 136 28.23 -4.74 -5.00
N GLU A 137 27.22 -5.48 -5.50
CA GLU A 137 25.81 -5.12 -5.41
C GLU A 137 25.34 -4.91 -3.96
N LYS A 138 25.69 -5.81 -3.03
CA LYS A 138 25.27 -5.70 -1.63
C LYS A 138 25.84 -4.45 -0.95
N GLU A 139 27.11 -4.15 -1.18
CA GLU A 139 27.79 -2.99 -0.61
C GLU A 139 27.21 -1.69 -1.19
N ILE A 140 26.89 -1.69 -2.48
CA ILE A 140 26.24 -0.54 -3.14
C ILE A 140 24.83 -0.32 -2.61
N CYS A 141 24.01 -1.37 -2.47
CA CYS A 141 22.70 -1.25 -1.84
C CYS A 141 22.79 -0.72 -0.41
N LEU A 142 23.74 -1.24 0.39
CA LEU A 142 23.96 -0.80 1.75
C LEU A 142 24.36 0.68 1.81
N LYS A 143 25.33 1.09 1.00
CA LYS A 143 25.80 2.47 0.93
C LYS A 143 24.67 3.39 0.50
N PHE A 144 23.95 3.03 -0.57
CA PHE A 144 22.82 3.81 -1.08
C PHE A 144 21.73 4.02 -0.03
N VAL A 145 21.27 2.95 0.64
CA VAL A 145 20.23 3.06 1.67
C VAL A 145 20.69 3.88 2.87
N ASN A 146 21.97 3.75 3.28
CA ASN A 146 22.53 4.57 4.35
C ASN A 146 22.67 6.04 3.94
N ASP A 147 23.06 6.34 2.70
CA ASP A 147 23.18 7.70 2.19
C ASP A 147 21.81 8.41 2.19
N GLU A 148 20.74 7.70 1.79
CA GLU A 148 19.36 8.21 1.85
C GLU A 148 18.88 8.43 3.29
N LEU A 149 19.15 7.48 4.21
CA LEU A 149 18.84 7.65 5.64
C LEU A 149 19.58 8.85 6.23
N ASN A 150 20.86 9.02 5.91
CA ASN A 150 21.68 10.14 6.37
C ASN A 150 21.21 11.48 5.78
N GLN A 151 20.69 11.49 4.55
CA GLN A 151 20.07 12.68 3.97
C GLN A 151 18.79 13.05 4.71
N LEU A 152 17.91 12.08 4.97
CA LEU A 152 16.69 12.30 5.74
C LEU A 152 16.99 12.77 7.18
N ASP A 153 17.98 12.18 7.84
CA ASP A 153 18.41 12.60 9.19
C ASP A 153 18.94 14.04 9.22
N ARG A 154 19.74 14.44 8.21
CA ARG A 154 20.19 15.84 8.07
C ARG A 154 19.01 16.80 7.88
N GLN A 155 18.06 16.47 7.01
CA GLN A 155 16.87 17.29 6.78
C GLN A 155 15.99 17.36 8.03
N LEU A 156 15.79 16.24 8.73
CA LEU A 156 15.02 16.18 9.96
C LEU A 156 15.63 17.09 11.03
N LYS A 157 16.94 17.00 11.27
CA LYS A 157 17.65 17.84 12.23
C LYS A 157 17.56 19.32 11.87
N GLN A 158 17.67 19.66 10.59
CA GLN A 158 17.50 21.03 10.12
C GLN A 158 16.10 21.55 10.45
N TYR A 159 15.04 20.83 10.07
CA TYR A 159 13.66 21.27 10.31
C TYR A 159 13.30 21.30 11.80
N GLN A 160 13.81 20.35 12.61
CA GLN A 160 13.65 20.37 14.06
C GLN A 160 14.36 21.57 14.71
N MET A 161 15.54 21.93 14.23
CA MET A 161 16.24 23.12 14.71
C MET A 161 15.49 24.41 14.33
N GLU A 162 15.05 24.52 13.08
CA GLU A 162 14.22 25.65 12.63
C GLU A 162 12.90 25.75 13.43
N LEU A 163 12.26 24.60 13.71
CA LEU A 163 11.05 24.51 14.51
C LEU A 163 11.30 24.98 15.95
N ASN A 164 12.37 24.52 16.58
CA ASN A 164 12.75 24.94 17.94
C ASN A 164 13.01 26.45 18.01
N VAL A 165 13.70 27.02 17.02
CA VAL A 165 13.94 28.48 16.98
C VAL A 165 12.61 29.23 16.82
N LYS A 166 11.71 28.78 15.94
CA LYS A 166 10.42 29.45 15.72
C LYS A 166 9.48 29.37 16.90
N THR A 167 9.35 28.19 17.51
CA THR A 167 8.48 27.97 18.67
C THR A 167 8.97 28.77 19.89
N ASN A 168 10.28 28.82 20.13
CA ASN A 168 10.85 29.63 21.22
C ASN A 168 10.70 31.15 21.00
N ASN A 169 10.69 31.60 19.75
CA ASN A 169 10.53 33.02 19.41
C ASN A 169 9.05 33.44 19.27
N PHE A 170 8.12 32.49 19.22
CA PHE A 170 6.70 32.76 19.09
C PHE A 170 6.08 32.97 20.48
N GLN A 171 5.80 34.22 20.82
CA GLN A 171 5.21 34.58 22.11
C GLN A 171 3.80 33.97 22.25
N GLY A 172 3.62 33.12 23.27
CA GLY A 172 2.35 32.42 23.49
C GLY A 172 2.25 31.07 22.77
N TYR A 173 3.35 30.53 22.20
CA TYR A 173 3.36 29.14 21.77
C TYR A 173 3.17 28.22 22.98
N THR A 174 2.15 27.36 22.94
CA THR A 174 1.85 26.43 24.03
C THR A 174 1.73 25.01 23.49
N LEU A 175 1.85 24.03 24.39
CA LEU A 175 1.60 22.62 24.08
C LEU A 175 0.21 22.38 23.48
N ILE A 176 -0.78 23.20 23.85
CA ILE A 176 -2.15 23.10 23.29
C ILE A 176 -2.13 23.46 21.80
N ILE A 177 -1.45 24.54 21.43
CA ILE A 177 -1.32 24.96 20.02
C ILE A 177 -0.56 23.90 19.22
N GLU A 178 0.52 23.36 19.78
CA GLU A 178 1.28 22.28 19.18
C GLU A 178 0.38 21.06 18.90
N GLN A 179 -0.36 20.59 19.91
CA GLN A 179 -1.29 19.45 19.78
C GLN A 179 -2.40 19.71 18.76
N MET A 180 -2.95 20.93 18.70
CA MET A 180 -3.96 21.31 17.69
C MET A 180 -3.40 21.19 16.27
N ILE A 181 -2.18 21.71 16.06
CA ILE A 181 -1.50 21.67 14.77
C ILE A 181 -1.13 20.23 14.39
N GLU A 182 -0.52 19.47 15.30
CA GLU A 182 -0.17 18.06 15.09
C GLU A 182 -1.38 17.20 14.76
N THR A 183 -2.50 17.38 15.48
CA THR A 183 -3.74 16.63 15.24
C THR A 183 -4.30 16.95 13.85
N TYR A 184 -4.34 18.23 13.47
CA TYR A 184 -4.82 18.64 12.15
C TYR A 184 -3.93 18.08 11.04
N ILE A 185 -2.61 18.12 11.23
CA ILE A 185 -1.65 17.57 10.27
C ILE A 185 -1.78 16.05 10.17
N GLU A 186 -1.85 15.32 11.28
CA GLU A 186 -1.98 13.85 11.30
C GLU A 186 -3.24 13.39 10.56
N GLN A 187 -4.37 14.07 10.76
CA GLN A 187 -5.61 13.76 10.04
C GLN A 187 -5.46 13.88 8.53
N ASN A 188 -4.70 14.88 8.05
CA ASN A 188 -4.46 15.09 6.62
C ASN A 188 -3.29 14.26 6.06
N LEU A 189 -2.33 13.86 6.91
CA LEU A 189 -1.21 12.97 6.57
C LEU A 189 -1.59 11.49 6.58
N HIS A 190 -2.67 11.12 7.26
CA HIS A 190 -3.08 9.73 7.49
C HIS A 190 -3.04 8.88 6.21
N GLY A 191 -3.58 9.40 5.10
CA GLY A 191 -3.58 8.67 3.82
C GLY A 191 -2.18 8.41 3.24
N VAL A 192 -1.22 9.32 3.46
CA VAL A 192 0.20 9.11 3.06
C VAL A 192 0.85 8.10 3.98
N ARG A 193 0.62 8.23 5.30
CA ARG A 193 1.16 7.32 6.31
C ARG A 193 0.71 5.88 6.10
N VAL A 194 -0.57 5.65 5.86
CA VAL A 194 -1.14 4.32 5.56
C VAL A 194 -0.48 3.70 4.33
N LYS A 195 -0.18 4.48 3.29
CA LYS A 195 0.55 3.99 2.11
C LYS A 195 1.99 3.58 2.45
N ILE A 196 2.68 4.35 3.29
CA ILE A 196 4.03 4.04 3.74
C ILE A 196 4.05 2.79 4.61
N GLU A 197 3.15 2.69 5.59
CA GLU A 197 3.01 1.53 6.47
C GLU A 197 2.72 0.26 5.67
N HIS A 198 1.83 0.36 4.68
CA HIS A 198 1.58 -0.75 3.77
C HIS A 198 2.83 -1.19 2.97
N LYS A 199 3.62 -0.24 2.44
CA LYS A 199 4.88 -0.56 1.76
C LYS A 199 5.83 -1.30 2.70
N ILE A 200 5.90 -0.89 3.97
CA ILE A 200 6.69 -1.57 5.00
C ILE A 200 6.20 -3.01 5.21
N GLU A 201 4.88 -3.22 5.36
CA GLU A 201 4.29 -4.56 5.48
C GLU A 201 4.63 -5.46 4.28
N LEU A 202 4.57 -4.94 3.05
CA LEU A 202 4.97 -5.69 1.86
C LEU A 202 6.44 -6.11 1.89
N ILE A 203 7.34 -5.22 2.33
CA ILE A 203 8.76 -5.53 2.51
C ILE A 203 8.92 -6.70 3.49
N HIS A 204 8.16 -6.70 4.59
CA HIS A 204 8.17 -7.80 5.57
C HIS A 204 7.75 -9.13 4.96
N TYR A 205 6.63 -9.17 4.24
CA TYR A 205 6.18 -10.41 3.60
C TYR A 205 7.16 -10.90 2.52
N ASP A 206 7.68 -9.99 1.70
CA ASP A 206 8.66 -10.33 0.66
C ASP A 206 9.96 -10.88 1.24
N TYR A 207 10.42 -10.32 2.35
CA TYR A 207 11.57 -10.83 3.10
C TYR A 207 11.31 -12.25 3.60
N HIS A 208 10.18 -12.48 4.28
CA HIS A 208 9.84 -13.78 4.85
C HIS A 208 9.69 -14.88 3.79
N ILE A 209 9.00 -14.59 2.69
CA ILE A 209 8.83 -15.54 1.58
C ILE A 209 10.20 -15.92 1.01
N GLN A 210 11.11 -14.94 0.85
CA GLN A 210 12.46 -15.20 0.32
C GLN A 210 13.33 -15.97 1.32
N ALA A 211 13.29 -15.64 2.61
CA ALA A 211 14.02 -16.35 3.65
C ALA A 211 13.60 -17.83 3.73
N LEU A 212 12.29 -18.11 3.71
CA LEU A 212 11.76 -19.48 3.70
C LEU A 212 12.19 -20.26 2.44
N LYS A 213 12.21 -19.62 1.27
CA LYS A 213 12.69 -20.24 0.02
C LYS A 213 14.18 -20.57 0.07
N LEU A 214 14.99 -19.72 0.71
CA LEU A 214 16.42 -19.96 0.88
C LEU A 214 16.66 -21.11 1.87
N GLU A 215 15.92 -21.16 2.97
CA GLU A 215 16.00 -22.29 3.91
C GLU A 215 15.54 -23.60 3.26
N TYR A 216 14.47 -23.56 2.45
CA TYR A 216 14.00 -24.72 1.68
C TYR A 216 15.09 -25.20 0.71
N SER A 217 15.79 -24.27 0.07
CA SER A 217 16.92 -24.61 -0.81
C SER A 217 18.08 -25.25 -0.03
N GLY A 218 18.30 -24.85 1.22
CA GLY A 218 19.27 -25.46 2.14
C GLY A 218 18.95 -26.90 2.54
N GLN A 219 17.71 -27.36 2.33
CA GLN A 219 17.33 -28.77 2.49
C GLN A 219 17.78 -29.66 1.31
N ASN A 220 18.47 -29.09 0.32
CA ASN A 220 18.91 -29.77 -0.90
C ASN A 220 17.79 -30.51 -1.66
N PRO A 221 16.68 -29.83 -2.01
CA PRO A 221 15.56 -30.46 -2.68
C PRO A 221 15.94 -30.94 -4.09
N SER A 222 15.38 -32.08 -4.49
CA SER A 222 15.49 -32.60 -5.85
C SER A 222 14.77 -31.70 -6.87
N ALA A 223 14.99 -31.94 -8.17
CA ALA A 223 14.33 -31.17 -9.22
C ALA A 223 12.79 -31.25 -9.11
N SER A 224 12.26 -32.45 -8.86
CA SER A 224 10.82 -32.68 -8.66
C SER A 224 10.28 -31.92 -7.44
N GLN A 225 11.01 -31.92 -6.32
CA GLN A 225 10.63 -31.18 -5.11
C GLN A 225 10.68 -29.66 -5.29
N LYS A 226 11.67 -29.15 -6.04
CA LYS A 226 11.74 -27.72 -6.41
C LYS A 226 10.55 -27.33 -7.29
N GLN A 227 10.20 -28.16 -8.27
CA GLN A 227 9.07 -27.93 -9.16
C GLN A 227 7.75 -27.94 -8.39
N LEU A 228 7.54 -28.91 -7.49
CA LEU A 228 6.36 -28.97 -6.65
C LEU A 228 6.21 -27.73 -5.76
N MET A 229 7.29 -27.27 -5.11
CA MET A 229 7.28 -26.03 -4.32
C MET A 229 6.90 -24.81 -5.18
N LYS A 230 7.42 -24.73 -6.41
CA LYS A 230 7.06 -23.67 -7.38
C LYS A 230 5.57 -23.73 -7.73
N GLU A 231 5.04 -24.89 -8.08
CA GLU A 231 3.63 -25.09 -8.43
C GLU A 231 2.70 -24.78 -7.26
N LEU A 232 3.08 -25.20 -6.05
CA LEU A 232 2.30 -24.94 -4.84
C LEU A 232 2.23 -23.45 -4.51
N CYS A 233 3.38 -22.75 -4.51
CA CYS A 233 3.41 -21.30 -4.30
C CYS A 233 2.59 -20.56 -5.36
N GLN A 234 2.72 -20.96 -6.63
CA GLN A 234 2.02 -20.30 -7.73
C GLN A 234 0.51 -20.51 -7.65
N SER A 235 0.06 -21.75 -7.46
CA SER A 235 -1.37 -22.03 -7.30
C SER A 235 -1.96 -21.37 -6.07
N ARG A 236 -1.20 -21.23 -4.97
CA ARG A 236 -1.66 -20.49 -3.78
C ARG A 236 -1.84 -19.00 -4.08
N TYR A 237 -0.90 -18.42 -4.82
CA TYR A 237 -0.97 -17.03 -5.23
C TYR A 237 -2.23 -16.77 -6.08
N GLU A 238 -2.47 -17.62 -7.09
CA GLU A 238 -3.63 -17.51 -7.98
C GLU A 238 -4.96 -17.69 -7.22
N GLN A 239 -5.03 -18.69 -6.34
CA GLN A 239 -6.21 -18.95 -5.52
C GLN A 239 -6.54 -17.74 -4.63
N GLU A 240 -5.57 -17.25 -3.85
CA GLU A 240 -5.83 -16.15 -2.93
C GLU A 240 -6.11 -14.85 -3.68
N THR A 241 -5.43 -14.58 -4.80
CA THR A 241 -5.69 -13.38 -5.61
C THR A 241 -7.14 -13.37 -6.10
N THR A 242 -7.60 -14.47 -6.68
CA THR A 242 -8.98 -14.57 -7.18
C THR A 242 -10.03 -14.54 -6.05
N GLU A 243 -9.73 -15.11 -4.90
CA GLU A 243 -10.57 -14.98 -3.69
C GLU A 243 -10.72 -13.51 -3.25
N GLN A 244 -9.61 -12.77 -3.20
CA GLN A 244 -9.65 -11.35 -2.85
C GLN A 244 -10.29 -10.48 -3.95
N GLU A 245 -10.16 -10.85 -5.23
CA GLU A 245 -10.84 -10.16 -6.34
C GLU A 245 -12.34 -10.31 -6.28
N VAL A 246 -12.85 -11.52 -5.99
CA VAL A 246 -14.29 -11.74 -5.79
C VAL A 246 -14.79 -10.87 -4.63
N HIS A 247 -14.10 -10.89 -3.48
CA HIS A 247 -14.48 -10.05 -2.34
C HIS A 247 -14.45 -8.56 -2.68
N PHE A 248 -13.42 -8.10 -3.41
CA PHE A 248 -13.31 -6.71 -3.85
C PHE A 248 -14.44 -6.31 -4.81
N LEU A 249 -14.80 -7.18 -5.76
CA LEU A 249 -15.94 -6.98 -6.67
C LEU A 249 -17.26 -6.91 -5.89
N GLU A 250 -17.45 -7.75 -4.88
CA GLU A 250 -18.63 -7.70 -4.00
C GLU A 250 -18.73 -6.33 -3.31
N GLN A 251 -17.63 -5.80 -2.76
CA GLN A 251 -17.60 -4.45 -2.17
C GLN A 251 -17.88 -3.35 -3.20
N GLN A 252 -17.34 -3.45 -4.42
CA GLN A 252 -17.64 -2.50 -5.49
C GLN A 252 -19.12 -2.51 -5.88
N ILE A 253 -19.73 -3.69 -6.00
CA ILE A 253 -21.17 -3.83 -6.31
C ILE A 253 -22.01 -3.18 -5.20
N ILE A 254 -21.65 -3.42 -3.93
CA ILE A 254 -22.32 -2.77 -2.78
C ILE A 254 -22.20 -1.24 -2.89
N TYR A 255 -21.00 -0.73 -3.15
CA TYR A 255 -20.75 0.71 -3.31
C TYR A 255 -21.59 1.32 -4.44
N TYR A 256 -21.60 0.71 -5.63
CA TYR A 256 -22.35 1.20 -6.79
C TYR A 256 -23.87 1.00 -6.69
N ASN A 257 -24.33 0.19 -5.74
CA ASN A 257 -25.75 0.07 -5.39
C ASN A 257 -26.13 0.95 -4.19
N SER A 258 -25.19 1.72 -3.63
CA SER A 258 -25.49 2.64 -2.54
C SER A 258 -26.35 3.82 -3.01
N PRO A 259 -27.13 4.46 -2.12
CA PRO A 259 -27.95 5.63 -2.48
C PRO A 259 -27.16 6.77 -3.12
N SER A 260 -25.90 6.97 -2.70
CA SER A 260 -25.02 7.99 -3.26
C SER A 260 -24.65 7.79 -4.74
N GLN A 261 -24.85 6.57 -5.26
CA GLN A 261 -24.57 6.17 -6.64
C GLN A 261 -25.86 5.88 -7.42
N SER A 262 -27.00 6.35 -6.92
CA SER A 262 -28.30 6.16 -7.58
C SER A 262 -28.38 6.98 -8.87
N PHE A 263 -29.35 6.63 -9.72
CA PHE A 263 -29.56 7.33 -10.99
C PHE A 263 -29.87 8.83 -10.77
N GLU A 264 -30.58 9.16 -9.70
CA GLU A 264 -30.97 10.53 -9.32
C GLU A 264 -29.76 11.42 -9.02
N CYS A 265 -28.65 10.83 -8.58
CA CYS A 265 -27.38 11.52 -8.36
C CYS A 265 -26.48 11.56 -9.61
N SER A 266 -26.92 10.98 -10.73
CA SER A 266 -26.13 10.91 -11.95
C SER A 266 -26.20 12.21 -12.77
N PRO A 267 -25.16 12.51 -13.58
CA PRO A 267 -25.18 13.65 -14.51
C PRO A 267 -26.35 13.60 -15.49
N ILE A 268 -26.81 12.39 -15.84
CA ILE A 268 -27.93 12.17 -16.76
C ILE A 268 -29.24 12.68 -16.13
N SER A 269 -29.46 12.41 -14.84
CA SER A 269 -30.64 12.92 -14.13
C SER A 269 -30.61 14.45 -13.96
N GLN A 270 -29.44 15.08 -14.09
CA GLN A 270 -29.27 16.53 -13.95
C GLN A 270 -29.01 17.23 -15.30
N ASP A 271 -29.18 16.52 -16.42
CA ASP A 271 -28.79 17.03 -17.72
C ASP A 271 -29.64 18.27 -18.11
N PRO A 272 -29.00 19.42 -18.40
CA PRO A 272 -29.70 20.65 -18.78
C PRO A 272 -30.63 20.47 -19.99
N LEU A 273 -30.28 19.59 -20.94
CA LEU A 273 -31.09 19.31 -22.12
C LEU A 273 -32.37 18.56 -21.75
N ILE A 274 -32.28 17.56 -20.87
CA ILE A 274 -33.45 16.84 -20.36
C ILE A 274 -34.35 17.78 -19.54
N ASN A 275 -33.73 18.64 -18.72
CA ASN A 275 -34.44 19.62 -17.92
C ASN A 275 -35.11 20.73 -18.75
N SER A 276 -34.63 21.00 -19.96
CA SER A 276 -35.20 21.98 -20.89
C SER A 276 -36.49 21.53 -21.59
N ILE A 277 -36.84 20.25 -21.49
CA ILE A 277 -38.09 19.71 -22.05
C ILE A 277 -39.29 20.30 -21.28
N GLN A 278 -40.14 21.06 -21.99
CA GLN A 278 -41.29 21.76 -21.41
C GLN A 278 -42.42 20.79 -21.00
N ASP A 279 -42.64 19.74 -21.78
CA ASP A 279 -43.64 18.72 -21.46
C ASP A 279 -43.14 17.83 -20.32
N ALA A 280 -43.80 17.96 -19.16
CA ALA A 280 -43.44 17.22 -17.95
C ALA A 280 -43.60 15.70 -18.11
N ASN A 281 -44.57 15.24 -18.90
CA ASN A 281 -44.82 13.81 -19.10
C ASN A 281 -43.72 13.20 -19.97
N ILE A 282 -43.37 13.86 -21.09
CA ILE A 282 -42.27 13.42 -21.97
C ILE A 282 -40.95 13.40 -21.21
N ARG A 283 -40.68 14.42 -20.39
CA ARG A 283 -39.48 14.50 -19.56
C ARG A 283 -39.40 13.34 -18.55
N GLN A 284 -40.49 13.04 -17.84
CA GLN A 284 -40.54 11.95 -16.88
C GLN A 284 -40.40 10.58 -17.56
N GLU A 285 -41.04 10.39 -18.71
CA GLU A 285 -40.94 9.15 -19.47
C GLU A 285 -39.50 8.89 -19.94
N LEU A 286 -38.82 9.91 -20.49
CA LEU A 286 -37.42 9.80 -20.89
C LEU A 286 -36.49 9.50 -19.70
N LEU A 287 -36.66 10.19 -18.57
CA LEU A 287 -35.88 9.92 -17.35
C LEU A 287 -36.09 8.48 -16.86
N GLN A 288 -37.33 7.99 -16.89
CA GLN A 288 -37.65 6.63 -16.48
C GLN A 288 -37.04 5.58 -17.45
N GLN A 289 -37.04 5.85 -18.75
CA GLN A 289 -36.38 5.00 -19.75
C GLN A 289 -34.87 4.95 -19.51
N PHE A 290 -34.21 6.11 -19.33
CA PHE A 290 -32.78 6.15 -19.02
C PHE A 290 -32.43 5.45 -17.72
N LYS A 291 -33.22 5.66 -16.67
CA LYS A 291 -33.07 4.96 -15.39
C LYS A 291 -33.13 3.45 -15.57
N THR A 292 -34.17 2.96 -16.26
CA THR A 292 -34.37 1.53 -16.51
C THR A 292 -33.19 0.93 -17.29
N ILE A 293 -32.73 1.59 -18.36
CA ILE A 293 -31.59 1.13 -19.15
C ILE A 293 -30.31 1.10 -18.31
N ALA A 294 -30.06 2.15 -17.52
CA ALA A 294 -28.87 2.27 -16.69
C ALA A 294 -28.83 1.19 -15.60
N GLU A 295 -29.94 0.98 -14.90
CA GLU A 295 -30.07 -0.04 -13.85
C GLU A 295 -29.96 -1.46 -14.42
N GLN A 296 -30.64 -1.74 -15.53
CA GLN A 296 -30.59 -3.06 -16.16
C GLN A 296 -29.20 -3.37 -16.71
N SER A 297 -28.56 -2.39 -17.36
CA SER A 297 -27.21 -2.55 -17.89
C SER A 297 -26.20 -2.76 -16.77
N ARG A 298 -26.31 -2.01 -15.66
CA ARG A 298 -25.47 -2.17 -14.47
C ARG A 298 -25.63 -3.55 -13.85
N ALA A 299 -26.86 -4.02 -13.65
CA ALA A 299 -27.15 -5.34 -13.09
C ALA A 299 -26.60 -6.47 -13.96
N ASN A 300 -26.76 -6.37 -15.28
CA ASN A 300 -26.25 -7.35 -16.23
C ASN A 300 -24.70 -7.41 -16.22
N ILE A 301 -24.05 -6.25 -16.23
CA ILE A 301 -22.59 -6.14 -16.19
C ILE A 301 -22.04 -6.72 -14.89
N PHE A 302 -22.61 -6.36 -13.74
CA PHE A 302 -22.19 -6.90 -12.43
C PHE A 302 -22.39 -8.42 -12.34
N SER A 303 -23.51 -8.93 -12.83
CA SER A 303 -23.78 -10.37 -12.89
C SER A 303 -22.73 -11.11 -13.73
N LEU A 304 -22.40 -10.58 -14.92
CA LEU A 304 -21.40 -11.16 -15.81
C LEU A 304 -20.00 -11.17 -15.18
N TYR A 305 -19.55 -10.05 -14.61
CA TYR A 305 -18.25 -9.97 -13.94
C TYR A 305 -18.18 -10.91 -12.74
N MET A 306 -19.22 -10.92 -11.90
CA MET A 306 -19.27 -11.77 -10.71
C MET A 306 -19.26 -13.26 -11.07
N LYS A 307 -20.02 -13.65 -12.09
CA LYS A 307 -20.02 -15.03 -12.60
C LYS A 307 -18.63 -15.44 -13.09
N THR A 308 -18.02 -14.62 -13.94
CA THR A 308 -16.67 -14.87 -14.48
C THR A 308 -15.62 -14.99 -13.37
N ALA A 309 -15.66 -14.11 -12.37
CA ALA A 309 -14.74 -14.13 -11.25
C ALA A 309 -14.91 -15.38 -10.37
N LYS A 310 -16.16 -15.81 -10.11
CA LYS A 310 -16.44 -17.03 -9.33
C LYS A 310 -16.02 -18.32 -10.07
N GLU A 311 -16.19 -18.37 -11.38
CA GLU A 311 -15.72 -19.49 -12.20
C GLU A 311 -14.19 -19.63 -12.14
N GLN A 312 -13.46 -18.51 -12.27
CA GLN A 312 -12.01 -18.48 -12.11
C GLN A 312 -11.56 -18.87 -10.70
N GLN A 313 -12.23 -18.34 -9.67
CA GLN A 313 -11.94 -18.69 -8.27
C GLN A 313 -12.02 -20.21 -8.03
N GLU A 314 -13.06 -20.86 -8.56
CA GLU A 314 -13.25 -22.31 -8.41
C GLU A 314 -12.20 -23.11 -9.19
N GLU A 315 -11.79 -22.64 -10.37
CA GLU A 315 -10.71 -23.26 -11.15
C GLU A 315 -9.37 -23.24 -10.37
N TYR A 316 -8.97 -22.08 -9.85
CA TYR A 316 -7.71 -21.95 -9.12
C TYR A 316 -7.74 -22.65 -7.76
N LYS A 317 -8.89 -22.70 -7.10
CA LYS A 317 -9.09 -23.49 -5.89
C LYS A 317 -8.83 -24.98 -6.16
N LYS A 318 -9.45 -25.55 -7.19
CA LYS A 318 -9.22 -26.96 -7.58
C LYS A 318 -7.76 -27.23 -7.96
N LYS A 319 -7.13 -26.30 -8.69
CA LYS A 319 -5.71 -26.39 -9.05
C LYS A 319 -4.82 -26.43 -7.81
N HIS A 320 -5.09 -25.59 -6.81
CA HIS A 320 -4.34 -25.58 -5.56
C HIS A 320 -4.56 -26.85 -4.73
N GLU A 321 -5.81 -27.31 -4.59
CA GLU A 321 -6.14 -28.58 -3.91
C GLU A 321 -5.44 -29.79 -4.56
N THR A 322 -5.35 -29.80 -5.89
CA THR A 322 -4.59 -30.82 -6.64
C THR A 322 -3.10 -30.79 -6.26
N ASN A 323 -2.48 -29.61 -6.19
CA ASN A 323 -1.07 -29.47 -5.81
C ASN A 323 -0.81 -29.78 -4.34
N LEU A 324 -1.74 -29.44 -3.44
CA LEU A 324 -1.70 -29.86 -2.04
C LEU A 324 -1.74 -31.39 -1.92
N THR A 325 -2.61 -32.04 -2.69
CA THR A 325 -2.70 -33.52 -2.72
C THR A 325 -1.39 -34.14 -3.19
N LYS A 326 -0.78 -33.61 -4.27
CA LYS A 326 0.56 -34.03 -4.73
C LYS A 326 1.62 -33.90 -3.62
N MET A 327 1.62 -32.77 -2.90
CA MET A 327 2.55 -32.54 -1.80
C MET A 327 2.36 -33.55 -0.65
N TRP A 328 1.13 -33.78 -0.22
CA TRP A 328 0.84 -34.76 0.83
C TRP A 328 1.19 -36.19 0.41
N ASN A 329 0.98 -36.54 -0.86
CA ASN A 329 1.38 -37.85 -1.39
C ASN A 329 2.90 -38.01 -1.40
N ALA A 330 3.65 -36.99 -1.83
CA ALA A 330 5.12 -37.00 -1.80
C ALA A 330 5.70 -37.04 -0.38
N TYR A 331 4.91 -36.65 0.64
CA TYR A 331 5.27 -36.80 2.05
C TYR A 331 4.93 -38.20 2.61
N ARG A 332 3.73 -38.72 2.30
CA ARG A 332 3.17 -39.93 2.92
C ARG A 332 3.57 -41.24 2.24
N LEU A 333 3.71 -41.25 0.92
CA LEU A 333 3.94 -42.49 0.16
C LEU A 333 5.42 -42.89 0.19
N PRO A 334 5.74 -44.19 0.16
CA PRO A 334 7.09 -44.68 -0.05
C PRO A 334 7.51 -44.37 -1.49
N ALA A 335 8.00 -43.15 -1.72
CA ALA A 335 8.65 -42.77 -2.97
C ALA A 335 10.10 -43.29 -2.97
N SER A 336 10.72 -43.33 -4.15
CA SER A 336 12.18 -43.41 -4.22
C SER A 336 12.80 -42.29 -3.35
N ASN A 337 13.92 -42.55 -2.65
CA ASN A 337 14.48 -41.62 -1.65
C ASN A 337 14.65 -40.17 -2.15
N ASN A 338 14.74 -39.95 -3.47
CA ASN A 338 14.96 -38.65 -4.10
C ASN A 338 13.68 -37.81 -4.31
N GLU A 339 12.49 -38.36 -4.05
CA GLU A 339 11.20 -37.66 -4.22
C GLU A 339 10.48 -37.41 -2.89
N LYS A 340 10.88 -38.09 -1.81
CA LYS A 340 10.25 -37.99 -0.51
C LYS A 340 10.50 -36.63 0.15
N ILE A 341 9.44 -35.92 0.49
CA ILE A 341 9.51 -34.63 1.20
C ILE A 341 9.83 -34.87 2.67
N SER A 342 10.82 -34.15 3.21
CA SER A 342 11.12 -34.19 4.65
C SER A 342 10.10 -33.38 5.46
N PRO A 343 9.88 -33.69 6.76
CA PRO A 343 8.98 -32.89 7.61
C PRO A 343 9.33 -31.40 7.63
N LYS A 344 10.63 -31.05 7.61
CA LYS A 344 11.09 -29.65 7.57
C LYS A 344 10.77 -28.99 6.23
N MET A 345 10.95 -29.69 5.11
CA MET A 345 10.57 -29.18 3.79
C MET A 345 9.06 -28.91 3.72
N LEU A 346 8.24 -29.82 4.25
CA LEU A 346 6.79 -29.67 4.31
C LEU A 346 6.37 -28.42 5.10
N ASP A 347 6.97 -28.20 6.29
CA ASP A 347 6.74 -27.00 7.12
C ASP A 347 7.08 -25.71 6.36
N LEU A 348 8.24 -25.68 5.71
CA LEU A 348 8.67 -24.52 4.91
C LEU A 348 7.74 -24.22 3.73
N MET A 349 7.27 -25.27 3.03
CA MET A 349 6.29 -25.13 1.95
C MET A 349 4.97 -24.53 2.47
N HIS A 350 4.47 -25.03 3.61
CA HIS A 350 3.25 -24.55 4.22
C HIS A 350 3.36 -23.07 4.66
N GLN A 351 4.45 -22.71 5.34
CA GLN A 351 4.69 -21.33 5.74
C GLN A 351 4.84 -20.38 4.56
N CYS A 352 5.45 -20.83 3.46
CA CYS A 352 5.51 -20.04 2.24
C CYS A 352 4.10 -19.73 1.71
N CYS A 353 3.22 -20.73 1.64
CA CYS A 353 1.83 -20.54 1.23
C CYS A 353 1.09 -19.57 2.16
N MET A 354 1.30 -19.68 3.48
CA MET A 354 0.72 -18.76 4.46
C MET A 354 1.18 -17.32 4.24
N LYS A 355 2.49 -17.09 4.08
CA LYS A 355 3.04 -15.74 3.86
C LYS A 355 2.61 -15.15 2.51
N ILE A 356 2.46 -15.97 1.47
CA ILE A 356 1.87 -15.56 0.19
C ILE A 356 0.44 -15.06 0.41
N SER A 357 -0.37 -15.78 1.17
CA SER A 357 -1.73 -15.35 1.47
C SER A 357 -1.82 -14.06 2.26
N GLU A 358 -1.04 -13.95 3.34
CA GLU A 358 -0.99 -12.74 4.16
C GLU A 358 -0.57 -11.52 3.32
N ARG A 359 0.42 -11.69 2.43
CA ARG A 359 0.84 -10.65 1.49
C ARG A 359 -0.29 -10.21 0.57
N ILE A 360 -1.01 -11.15 -0.04
CA ILE A 360 -2.10 -10.82 -0.97
C ILE A 360 -3.25 -10.12 -0.23
N LYS A 361 -3.64 -10.60 0.94
CA LYS A 361 -4.63 -9.92 1.80
C LYS A 361 -4.21 -8.50 2.15
N CYS A 362 -2.94 -8.30 2.49
CA CYS A 362 -2.37 -6.98 2.73
C CYS A 362 -2.55 -6.06 1.52
N ILE A 363 -2.25 -6.52 0.30
CA ILE A 363 -2.45 -5.76 -0.95
C ILE A 363 -3.91 -5.33 -1.11
N TYR A 364 -4.86 -6.24 -0.88
CA TYR A 364 -6.28 -5.94 -1.08
C TYR A 364 -6.89 -5.08 0.02
N LYS A 365 -6.33 -5.09 1.24
CA LYS A 365 -6.74 -4.20 2.33
C LYS A 365 -6.70 -2.73 1.89
N LEU A 366 -5.59 -2.27 1.30
CA LEU A 366 -5.51 -0.92 0.76
C LEU A 366 -6.50 -0.64 -0.38
N LYS A 367 -6.73 -1.63 -1.26
CA LYS A 367 -7.67 -1.47 -2.38
C LYS A 367 -9.08 -1.21 -1.86
N VAL A 368 -9.52 -1.94 -0.84
CA VAL A 368 -10.83 -1.77 -0.22
C VAL A 368 -10.92 -0.41 0.50
N GLU A 369 -9.90 -0.05 1.29
CA GLU A 369 -9.85 1.24 2.00
C GLU A 369 -9.94 2.46 1.03
N SER A 370 -9.46 2.31 -0.21
CA SER A 370 -9.59 3.36 -1.23
C SER A 370 -11.04 3.57 -1.72
N ILE A 371 -11.86 2.52 -1.74
CA ILE A 371 -13.29 2.61 -2.05
C ILE A 371 -14.03 3.32 -0.92
N ASP A 372 -13.77 2.93 0.33
CA ASP A 372 -14.41 3.53 1.51
C ASP A 372 -14.06 5.01 1.66
N SER A 373 -12.82 5.39 1.36
CA SER A 373 -12.37 6.78 1.39
C SER A 373 -13.07 7.62 0.31
N SER A 374 -13.32 7.05 -0.86
CA SER A 374 -14.09 7.69 -1.93
C SER A 374 -15.56 7.86 -1.53
N SER A 375 -16.15 6.87 -0.84
CA SER A 375 -17.52 6.97 -0.31
C SER A 375 -17.67 8.08 0.76
N LYS A 376 -16.67 8.25 1.64
CA LYS A 376 -16.68 9.28 2.70
C LYS A 376 -16.48 10.70 2.15
N ALA A 377 -15.69 10.87 1.09
CA ALA A 377 -15.42 12.19 0.50
C ALA A 377 -16.67 12.86 -0.13
N TYR A 378 -17.70 12.08 -0.48
CA TYR A 378 -18.96 12.61 -1.02
C TYR A 378 -20.01 12.96 0.05
N ASN A 379 -19.84 12.49 1.30
CA ASN A 379 -20.75 12.82 2.41
C ASN A 379 -20.33 14.09 3.18
N LEU A 380 -19.27 14.77 2.75
CA LEU A 380 -18.73 16.00 3.35
C LEU A 380 -18.78 17.22 2.41
N LYS A 381 -19.53 17.11 1.31
CA LYS A 381 -19.97 18.25 0.49
C LYS A 381 -21.47 18.42 0.66
#